data_AF-A0A166WLB7-F1
#
_entry.id   AF-A0A166WLB7-F1
#
_cell.length_a   1.000
_cell.length_b   1.000
_cell.length_c   1.000
_cell.angle_alpha   90.00
_cell.angle_beta   90.00
_cell.angle_gamma   90.00
#
_symmetry.space_group_name_H-M   'P 1'
#
loop_
_entity.id
_entity.type
_entity.pdbx_description
1 polymer ?
#
loop_
_entity_poly.entity_id
_entity_poly.type
_entity_poly.pdbx_seq_one_letter_code
_entity_poly.pdbx_strand_id
1 'polypeptide(L)'
;PDSSNRQYTLPDVSLIDRYADEPRKLRVAIVGAVISRIIAGALLPAKVPGIELTIFEKNSDVAANKRKGGTWFENIHPGVRCDVPAHVYQTSFEPNTQWSEEFAQGPELQDYWTDIARKYDVYKYLKLSHEVKDLIWDSEKSVWLVKVCNLQTSDSCVHEADFVLTANGRFNPWKLPNYPGIKEFKGLIRHTSHESMEFGPEVHRLWEDWEYEYLSDTGNRLLWYFGNGCTKMELDPNHDITSYLVNPASIDLKRLHEGWWSIP
;
A
#
# COMPACT_ATOMS: atom_id res chain seq x y z
N PRO A 1 27.68 -20.07 -65.98
CA PRO A 1 27.44 -19.66 -64.58
C PRO A 1 25.93 -19.57 -64.36
N ASP A 2 25.41 -20.62 -63.75
CA ASP A 2 24.01 -20.99 -63.65
C ASP A 2 23.21 -19.97 -62.81
N SER A 3 22.24 -19.30 -63.44
CA SER A 3 21.33 -18.35 -62.78
C SER A 3 20.12 -19.09 -62.19
N SER A 4 20.39 -20.15 -61.45
CA SER A 4 19.39 -20.96 -60.77
C SER A 4 18.79 -20.18 -59.60
N ASN A 5 17.62 -19.61 -59.87
CA ASN A 5 16.44 -19.60 -59.00
C ASN A 5 16.72 -19.45 -57.48
N ARG A 6 17.21 -18.29 -57.05
CA ARG A 6 17.19 -17.94 -55.62
C ARG A 6 15.74 -17.63 -55.23
N GLN A 7 15.02 -18.65 -54.78
CA GLN A 7 13.74 -18.45 -54.09
C GLN A 7 14.01 -17.62 -52.84
N TYR A 8 13.60 -16.35 -52.87
CA TYR A 8 13.54 -15.54 -51.67
C TYR A 8 12.40 -16.06 -50.81
N THR A 9 12.75 -16.75 -49.73
CA THR A 9 11.80 -17.02 -48.64
C THR A 9 11.50 -15.68 -47.98
N LEU A 10 10.24 -15.24 -48.07
CA LEU A 10 9.78 -14.11 -47.29
C LEU A 10 9.98 -14.44 -45.81
N PRO A 11 10.50 -13.51 -45.00
CA PRO A 11 10.60 -13.72 -43.56
C PRO A 11 9.21 -13.97 -42.98
N ASP A 12 9.13 -14.83 -41.97
CA ASP A 12 7.88 -15.13 -41.23
C ASP A 12 7.47 -13.98 -40.29
N VAL A 13 7.74 -12.76 -40.70
CA VAL A 13 7.49 -11.53 -39.94
C VAL A 13 6.38 -10.79 -40.66
N SER A 14 5.23 -10.70 -40.01
CA SER A 14 4.13 -9.88 -40.50
C SER A 14 4.49 -8.40 -40.36
N LEU A 15 4.38 -7.65 -41.46
CA LEU A 15 4.50 -6.20 -41.41
C LEU A 15 3.28 -5.64 -40.68
N ILE A 16 3.51 -4.94 -39.58
CA ILE A 16 2.45 -4.28 -38.82
C ILE A 16 2.08 -3.01 -39.57
N ASP A 17 0.83 -2.91 -40.01
CA ASP A 17 0.30 -1.73 -40.70
C ASP A 17 -0.04 -0.62 -39.69
N ARG A 18 1.00 0.08 -39.23
CA ARG A 18 0.90 1.25 -38.33
C ARG A 18 2.03 2.23 -38.61
N TYR A 19 1.83 3.50 -38.25
CA TYR A 19 2.89 4.51 -38.35
C TYR A 19 4.00 4.24 -37.33
N ALA A 20 5.25 4.56 -37.67
CA ALA A 20 6.40 4.29 -36.81
C ALA A 20 6.37 5.10 -35.50
N ASP A 21 5.70 6.25 -35.52
CA ASP A 21 5.47 7.16 -34.41
C ASP A 21 4.16 6.91 -33.67
N GLU A 22 3.33 5.97 -34.12
CA GLU A 22 2.11 5.59 -33.43
C GLU A 22 2.46 4.79 -32.16
N PRO A 23 2.18 5.33 -30.95
CA PRO A 23 2.52 4.64 -29.72
C PRO A 23 1.67 3.38 -29.60
N ARG A 24 2.32 2.24 -29.33
CA ARG A 24 1.60 1.00 -29.03
C ARG A 24 0.78 1.18 -27.75
N LYS A 25 -0.40 0.57 -27.70
CA LYS A 25 -1.16 0.45 -26.44
C LYS A 25 -0.33 -0.31 -25.41
N LEU A 26 -0.38 0.16 -24.17
CA LEU A 26 0.36 -0.41 -23.04
C LEU A 26 -0.63 -0.93 -21.99
N ARG A 27 -0.59 -2.24 -21.72
CA ARG A 27 -1.37 -2.83 -20.62
C ARG A 27 -0.58 -2.68 -19.32
N VAL A 28 -1.13 -1.97 -18.34
CA VAL A 28 -0.46 -1.73 -17.06
C VAL A 28 -1.36 -2.19 -15.92
N ALA A 29 -0.85 -3.11 -15.10
CA ALA A 29 -1.51 -3.55 -13.89
C ALA A 29 -0.87 -2.88 -12.67
N ILE A 30 -1.68 -2.28 -11.80
CA ILE A 30 -1.24 -1.77 -10.50
C ILE A 30 -1.82 -2.65 -9.41
N VAL A 31 -0.99 -3.06 -8.45
CA VAL A 31 -1.42 -3.89 -7.33
C VAL A 31 -1.42 -3.06 -6.05
N GLY A 32 -2.59 -2.85 -5.44
CA GLY A 32 -2.74 -2.52 -4.03
C GLY A 32 -3.22 -1.11 -3.58
N ALA A 33 -3.52 -1.11 -2.28
CA ALA A 33 -4.04 -0.16 -1.27
C ALA A 33 -3.52 1.26 -1.06
N VAL A 34 -2.48 1.77 -1.71
CA VAL A 34 -1.94 3.07 -1.25
C VAL A 34 -2.29 4.27 -2.15
N ILE A 35 -2.11 5.47 -1.59
CA ILE A 35 -2.03 6.78 -2.24
C ILE A 35 -1.38 6.73 -3.64
N SER A 36 -0.31 5.94 -3.79
CA SER A 36 0.41 5.78 -5.05
C SER A 36 -0.48 5.37 -6.24
N ARG A 37 -1.53 4.56 -6.01
CA ARG A 37 -2.44 4.17 -7.09
C ARG A 37 -3.38 5.29 -7.51
N ILE A 38 -3.82 6.13 -6.56
CA ILE A 38 -4.71 7.26 -6.83
C ILE A 38 -3.95 8.27 -7.67
N ILE A 39 -2.70 8.54 -7.30
CA ILE A 39 -1.77 9.36 -8.07
C ILE A 39 -1.53 8.76 -9.46
N ALA A 40 -1.27 7.46 -9.55
CA ALA A 40 -1.05 6.78 -10.82
C ALA A 40 -2.30 6.82 -11.72
N GLY A 41 -3.48 6.56 -11.17
CA GLY A 41 -4.75 6.64 -11.89
C GLY A 41 -5.11 8.05 -12.35
N ALA A 42 -4.73 9.07 -11.59
CA ALA A 42 -4.93 10.47 -11.96
C ALA A 42 -3.96 10.95 -13.05
N LEU A 43 -2.68 10.53 -12.97
CA LEU A 43 -1.62 11.11 -13.81
C LEU A 43 -1.22 10.27 -15.01
N LEU A 44 -1.20 8.93 -14.91
CA LEU A 44 -0.72 8.08 -16.01
C LEU A 44 -1.58 8.20 -17.29
N PRO A 45 -2.92 8.23 -17.23
CA PRO A 45 -3.73 8.39 -18.44
C PRO A 45 -3.44 9.69 -19.19
N ALA A 46 -3.12 10.77 -18.46
CA ALA A 46 -2.78 12.06 -19.05
C ALA A 46 -1.36 12.08 -19.65
N LYS A 47 -0.42 11.32 -19.06
CA LYS A 47 1.00 11.30 -19.48
C LYS A 47 1.32 10.23 -20.53
N VAL A 48 0.52 9.18 -20.61
CA VAL A 48 0.75 8.03 -21.50
C VAL A 48 -0.53 7.78 -22.31
N PRO A 49 -0.68 8.44 -23.47
CA PRO A 49 -1.83 8.24 -24.34
C PRO A 49 -1.98 6.76 -24.74
N GLY A 50 -3.19 6.22 -24.63
CA GLY A 50 -3.47 4.83 -24.99
C GLY A 50 -3.06 3.78 -23.94
N ILE A 51 -2.75 4.20 -22.70
CA ILE A 51 -2.55 3.26 -21.58
C ILE A 51 -3.85 2.55 -21.21
N GLU A 52 -3.78 1.23 -21.13
CA GLU A 52 -4.83 0.36 -20.62
C GLU A 52 -4.50 0.03 -19.16
N LEU A 53 -5.03 0.84 -18.24
CA LEU A 53 -4.74 0.77 -16.82
C LEU A 53 -5.76 -0.11 -16.09
N THR A 54 -5.29 -1.11 -15.36
CA THR A 54 -6.10 -1.89 -14.42
C THR A 54 -5.47 -1.84 -13.04
N ILE A 55 -6.25 -1.50 -12.02
CA ILE A 55 -5.78 -1.38 -10.64
C ILE A 55 -6.51 -2.37 -9.77
N PHE A 56 -5.81 -3.37 -9.24
CA PHE A 56 -6.38 -4.39 -8.37
C PHE A 56 -6.28 -3.97 -6.90
N GLU A 57 -7.39 -4.12 -6.19
CA GLU A 57 -7.46 -3.85 -4.76
C GLU A 57 -8.29 -4.88 -4.00
N LYS A 58 -7.72 -5.43 -2.91
CA LYS A 58 -8.37 -6.43 -2.07
C LYS A 58 -9.56 -5.86 -1.28
N ASN A 59 -9.51 -4.61 -0.88
CA ASN A 59 -10.57 -3.95 -0.13
C ASN A 59 -11.76 -3.64 -1.05
N SER A 60 -12.94 -3.54 -0.46
CA SER A 60 -14.21 -3.34 -1.19
C SER A 60 -14.37 -1.93 -1.77
N ASP A 61 -13.48 -1.00 -1.47
CA ASP A 61 -13.48 0.37 -1.99
C ASP A 61 -12.08 0.99 -1.84
N VAL A 62 -11.87 2.08 -2.55
CA VAL A 62 -10.77 3.04 -2.33
C VAL A 62 -10.92 3.74 -0.99
N ALA A 63 -12.16 3.92 -0.49
CA ALA A 63 -12.44 4.67 0.73
C ALA A 63 -13.85 4.46 1.35
N ALA A 64 -14.47 3.29 1.27
CA ALA A 64 -15.93 3.15 1.40
C ALA A 64 -16.53 3.76 2.67
N ASN A 65 -17.61 4.53 2.44
CA ASN A 65 -18.53 5.06 3.43
C ASN A 65 -19.07 3.94 4.33
N LYS A 66 -18.47 3.84 5.53
CA LYS A 66 -18.64 2.88 6.64
C LYS A 66 -17.55 1.82 6.80
N ARG A 67 -16.72 1.50 5.80
CA ARG A 67 -15.55 0.59 5.91
C ARG A 67 -14.47 0.99 4.89
N LYS A 68 -13.30 1.38 5.40
CA LYS A 68 -12.42 2.48 4.93
C LYS A 68 -11.52 2.14 3.70
N GLY A 69 -10.27 2.63 3.53
CA GLY A 69 -9.42 2.48 2.31
C GLY A 69 -7.88 2.62 2.48
N GLY A 70 -7.04 1.65 2.05
CA GLY A 70 -5.57 1.68 2.20
C GLY A 70 -4.97 1.54 3.63
N THR A 71 -3.82 2.16 3.92
CA THR A 71 -3.29 2.23 5.31
C THR A 71 -4.31 2.86 6.26
N TRP A 72 -5.08 3.82 5.76
CA TRP A 72 -6.22 4.44 6.45
C TRP A 72 -7.49 3.55 6.44
N PHE A 73 -7.52 2.43 5.69
CA PHE A 73 -8.51 1.33 5.81
C PHE A 73 -8.24 0.54 7.08
N GLU A 74 -6.99 0.09 7.20
CA GLU A 74 -6.62 -0.96 8.13
C GLU A 74 -6.38 -0.38 9.52
N ASN A 75 -5.82 0.83 9.60
CA ASN A 75 -5.55 1.52 10.86
C ASN A 75 -6.69 2.48 11.18
N ILE A 76 -7.59 2.03 12.04
CA ILE A 76 -8.77 2.80 12.43
C ILE A 76 -8.90 2.96 13.95
N HIS A 77 -7.81 2.65 14.67
CA HIS A 77 -7.80 2.82 16.10
C HIS A 77 -8.06 4.30 16.46
N PRO A 78 -8.68 4.57 17.61
CA PRO A 78 -8.93 5.93 18.07
C PRO A 78 -7.64 6.77 18.06
N GLY A 79 -7.74 8.01 17.57
CA GLY A 79 -6.61 8.93 17.51
C GLY A 79 -5.59 8.67 16.39
N VAL A 80 -5.86 7.76 15.45
CA VAL A 80 -4.97 7.54 14.30
C VAL A 80 -4.75 8.83 13.49
N ARG A 81 -3.49 9.17 13.26
CA ARG A 81 -3.03 10.43 12.64
C ARG A 81 -1.79 10.17 11.79
N CYS A 82 -1.49 11.09 10.90
CA CYS A 82 -0.20 11.07 10.21
C CYS A 82 0.89 11.62 11.13
N ASP A 83 2.09 11.03 11.02
CA ASP A 83 3.32 11.47 11.68
C ASP A 83 3.99 12.68 11.00
N VAL A 84 3.58 13.01 9.78
CA VAL A 84 4.02 14.20 9.04
C VAL A 84 2.90 15.23 8.92
N PRO A 85 3.23 16.54 8.82
CA PRO A 85 2.22 17.57 8.64
C PRO A 85 1.34 17.32 7.41
N ALA A 86 0.03 17.54 7.54
CA ALA A 86 -0.94 17.28 6.47
C ALA A 86 -0.61 18.05 5.16
N HIS A 87 -0.02 19.23 5.32
CA HIS A 87 0.38 20.11 4.23
C HIS A 87 1.50 19.52 3.35
N VAL A 88 2.30 18.59 3.89
CA VAL A 88 3.33 17.85 3.13
C VAL A 88 2.89 16.45 2.73
N TYR A 89 1.87 15.88 3.38
CA TYR A 89 1.34 14.56 3.07
C TYR A 89 0.40 14.55 1.84
N GLN A 90 0.00 15.72 1.36
CA GLN A 90 -0.90 15.90 0.23
C GLN A 90 -0.18 15.86 -1.13
N THR A 91 -0.94 15.77 -2.23
CA THR A 91 -0.38 15.87 -3.59
C THR A 91 0.03 17.30 -3.93
N SER A 92 1.04 17.44 -4.78
CA SER A 92 1.47 18.74 -5.30
C SER A 92 0.50 19.35 -6.32
N PHE A 93 -0.40 18.56 -6.90
CA PHE A 93 -1.34 19.01 -7.95
C PHE A 93 -2.76 19.26 -7.42
N GLU A 94 -3.11 18.76 -6.25
CA GLU A 94 -4.36 19.06 -5.52
C GLU A 94 -4.07 19.45 -4.06
N PRO A 95 -3.48 20.63 -3.80
CA PRO A 95 -3.24 21.07 -2.43
C PRO A 95 -4.57 21.42 -1.73
N ASN A 96 -4.78 20.88 -0.53
CA ASN A 96 -5.83 21.27 0.39
C ASN A 96 -5.30 22.34 1.36
N THR A 97 -6.03 23.45 1.47
CA THR A 97 -5.72 24.58 2.37
C THR A 97 -6.57 24.58 3.64
N GLN A 98 -7.53 23.66 3.74
CA GLN A 98 -8.54 23.63 4.79
C GLN A 98 -8.34 22.44 5.75
N TRP A 99 -7.09 22.04 5.98
CA TRP A 99 -6.77 21.03 6.98
C TRP A 99 -7.20 21.52 8.38
N SER A 100 -7.91 20.68 9.11
CA SER A 100 -8.45 21.01 10.44
C SER A 100 -7.35 21.18 11.50
N GLU A 101 -6.25 20.45 11.34
CA GLU A 101 -5.11 20.41 12.25
C GLU A 101 -3.79 20.23 11.47
N GLU A 102 -2.65 20.60 12.05
CA GLU A 102 -1.33 20.40 11.42
C GLU A 102 -1.06 18.92 11.13
N PHE A 103 -1.40 18.04 12.09
CA PHE A 103 -1.32 16.58 11.96
C PHE A 103 -2.73 16.00 11.80
N ALA A 104 -3.23 16.04 10.56
CA ALA A 104 -4.59 15.62 10.25
C ALA A 104 -4.90 14.18 10.72
N GLN A 105 -6.15 13.99 11.11
CA GLN A 105 -6.65 12.69 11.55
C GLN A 105 -6.88 11.78 10.34
N GLY A 106 -6.80 10.46 10.57
CA GLY A 106 -6.99 9.46 9.52
C GLY A 106 -8.27 9.65 8.67
N PRO A 107 -9.45 9.96 9.26
CA PRO A 107 -10.66 10.21 8.48
C PRO A 107 -10.54 11.40 7.50
N GLU A 108 -9.95 12.51 7.93
CA GLU A 108 -9.79 13.70 7.09
C GLU A 108 -8.82 13.44 5.93
N LEU A 109 -7.72 12.73 6.21
CA LEU A 109 -6.77 12.30 5.18
C LEU A 109 -7.44 11.36 4.18
N GLN A 110 -8.28 10.46 4.65
CA GLN A 110 -9.02 9.54 3.78
C GLN A 110 -10.00 10.31 2.87
N ASP A 111 -10.75 11.27 3.41
CA ASP A 111 -11.68 12.09 2.62
C ASP A 111 -10.95 12.83 1.50
N TYR A 112 -9.82 13.47 1.82
CA TYR A 112 -8.95 14.12 0.83
C TYR A 112 -8.56 13.19 -0.33
N TRP A 113 -8.07 11.98 -0.04
CA TRP A 113 -7.68 11.03 -1.08
C TRP A 113 -8.85 10.49 -1.88
N THR A 114 -10.00 10.34 -1.23
CA THR A 114 -11.26 9.90 -1.88
C THR A 114 -11.73 10.93 -2.88
N ASP A 115 -11.68 12.20 -2.51
CA ASP A 115 -12.12 13.29 -3.38
C ASP A 115 -11.24 13.40 -4.61
N ILE A 116 -9.92 13.18 -4.48
CA ILE A 116 -9.01 13.08 -5.63
C ILE A 116 -9.41 11.89 -6.51
N ALA A 117 -9.63 10.70 -5.93
CA ALA A 117 -10.01 9.52 -6.69
C ALA A 117 -11.31 9.72 -7.48
N ARG A 118 -12.29 10.43 -6.91
CA ARG A 118 -13.53 10.82 -7.59
C ARG A 118 -13.29 11.88 -8.66
N LYS A 119 -12.54 12.94 -8.34
CA LYS A 119 -12.26 14.09 -9.24
C LYS A 119 -11.59 13.66 -10.53
N TYR A 120 -10.64 12.72 -10.45
CA TYR A 120 -9.92 12.19 -11.61
C TYR A 120 -10.51 10.90 -12.18
N ASP A 121 -11.69 10.50 -11.70
CA ASP A 121 -12.41 9.31 -12.20
C ASP A 121 -11.52 8.05 -12.16
N VAL A 122 -10.75 7.89 -11.07
CA VAL A 122 -9.83 6.76 -10.88
C VAL A 122 -10.60 5.45 -10.72
N TYR A 123 -11.83 5.52 -10.22
CA TYR A 123 -12.74 4.39 -10.02
C TYR A 123 -12.97 3.54 -11.27
N LYS A 124 -12.91 4.10 -12.47
CA LYS A 124 -13.06 3.33 -13.72
C LYS A 124 -11.95 2.31 -13.95
N TYR A 125 -10.77 2.54 -13.38
CA TYR A 125 -9.61 1.64 -13.52
C TYR A 125 -9.58 0.58 -12.41
N LEU A 126 -10.42 0.70 -11.39
CA LEU A 126 -10.34 -0.10 -10.18
C LEU A 126 -11.12 -1.40 -10.28
N LYS A 127 -10.46 -2.48 -9.87
CA LYS A 127 -11.04 -3.79 -9.59
C LYS A 127 -10.96 -4.00 -8.08
N LEU A 128 -12.04 -3.60 -7.40
CA LEU A 128 -12.21 -3.71 -5.95
C LEU A 128 -12.57 -5.14 -5.56
N SER A 129 -12.28 -5.54 -4.31
CA SER A 129 -12.42 -6.93 -3.85
C SER A 129 -11.66 -7.95 -4.71
N HIS A 130 -10.54 -7.54 -5.32
CA HIS A 130 -9.66 -8.41 -6.10
C HIS A 130 -8.27 -8.44 -5.46
N GLU A 131 -7.92 -9.59 -4.91
CA GLU A 131 -6.61 -9.84 -4.32
C GLU A 131 -5.67 -10.45 -5.36
N VAL A 132 -4.52 -9.82 -5.60
CA VAL A 132 -3.46 -10.40 -6.43
C VAL A 132 -2.69 -11.41 -5.60
N LYS A 133 -2.69 -12.67 -6.04
CA LYS A 133 -2.03 -13.79 -5.37
C LYS A 133 -0.62 -14.04 -5.87
N ASP A 134 -0.35 -13.73 -7.14
CA ASP A 134 0.90 -14.09 -7.79
C ASP A 134 1.18 -13.19 -9.00
N LEU A 135 2.47 -13.01 -9.30
CA LEU A 135 2.96 -12.25 -10.45
C LEU A 135 4.04 -13.09 -11.13
N ILE A 136 3.74 -13.61 -12.31
CA ILE A 136 4.64 -14.49 -13.06
C ILE A 136 5.02 -13.83 -14.38
N TRP A 137 6.30 -13.74 -14.69
CA TRP A 137 6.76 -13.31 -16.00
C TRP A 137 6.72 -14.48 -16.99
N ASP A 138 6.03 -14.29 -18.10
CA ASP A 138 6.06 -15.19 -19.26
C ASP A 138 7.05 -14.64 -20.29
N SER A 139 8.21 -15.30 -20.39
CA SER A 139 9.29 -14.88 -21.29
C SER A 139 8.96 -15.10 -22.78
N GLU A 140 8.13 -16.08 -23.11
CA GLU A 140 7.78 -16.38 -24.51
C GLU A 140 6.87 -15.30 -25.08
N LYS A 141 5.87 -14.89 -24.29
CA LYS A 141 4.95 -13.80 -24.64
C LYS A 141 5.50 -12.41 -24.31
N SER A 142 6.52 -12.33 -23.46
CA SER A 142 7.03 -11.08 -22.87
C SER A 142 5.93 -10.28 -22.15
N VAL A 143 5.15 -10.96 -21.31
CA VAL A 143 4.07 -10.36 -20.52
C VAL A 143 4.11 -10.83 -19.06
N TRP A 144 3.54 -10.03 -18.17
CA TRP A 144 3.23 -10.42 -16.80
C TRP A 144 1.87 -11.10 -16.74
N LEU A 145 1.84 -12.30 -16.16
CA LEU A 145 0.64 -13.03 -15.77
C LEU A 145 0.34 -12.71 -14.31
N VAL A 146 -0.70 -11.91 -14.09
CA VAL A 146 -1.19 -11.50 -12.77
C VAL A 146 -2.30 -12.46 -12.35
N LYS A 147 -2.06 -13.30 -11.35
CA LYS A 147 -3.11 -14.16 -10.79
C LYS A 147 -3.94 -13.35 -9.79
N VAL A 148 -5.23 -13.23 -10.06
CA VAL A 148 -6.16 -12.41 -9.28
C VAL A 148 -7.28 -13.29 -8.74
N CYS A 149 -7.63 -13.13 -7.48
CA CYS A 149 -8.75 -13.78 -6.83
C CYS A 149 -9.81 -12.73 -6.47
N ASN A 150 -11.03 -12.89 -6.96
CA ASN A 150 -12.17 -12.09 -6.52
C ASN A 150 -12.63 -12.58 -5.15
N LEU A 151 -12.53 -11.74 -4.13
CA LEU A 151 -12.87 -12.09 -2.75
C LEU A 151 -14.37 -12.21 -2.49
N GLN A 152 -15.22 -11.67 -3.36
CA GLN A 152 -16.67 -11.77 -3.23
C GLN A 152 -17.21 -13.09 -3.80
N THR A 153 -16.66 -13.53 -4.94
CA THR A 153 -17.12 -14.75 -5.62
C THR A 153 -16.21 -15.96 -5.38
N SER A 154 -15.01 -15.73 -4.84
CA SER A 154 -13.91 -16.72 -4.76
C SER A 154 -13.39 -17.22 -6.11
N ASP A 155 -13.75 -16.54 -7.21
CA ASP A 155 -13.25 -16.88 -8.54
C ASP A 155 -11.82 -16.39 -8.72
N SER A 156 -11.00 -17.21 -9.38
CA SER A 156 -9.63 -16.85 -9.74
C SER A 156 -9.51 -16.66 -11.25
N CYS A 157 -8.81 -15.61 -11.68
CA CYS A 157 -8.51 -15.33 -13.07
C CYS A 157 -7.04 -14.95 -13.27
N VAL A 158 -6.58 -15.01 -14.51
CA VAL A 158 -5.25 -14.53 -14.90
C VAL A 158 -5.44 -13.30 -15.78
N HIS A 159 -4.81 -12.20 -15.39
CA HIS A 159 -4.79 -10.95 -16.14
C HIS A 159 -3.39 -10.76 -16.73
N GLU A 160 -3.32 -10.51 -18.04
CA GLU A 160 -2.05 -10.22 -18.72
C GLU A 160 -1.77 -8.72 -18.74
N ALA A 161 -0.55 -8.33 -18.37
CA ALA A 161 -0.09 -6.94 -18.43
C ALA A 161 1.32 -6.85 -19.02
N ASP A 162 1.63 -5.75 -19.69
CA ASP A 162 2.99 -5.50 -20.19
C ASP A 162 3.89 -4.97 -19.06
N PHE A 163 3.30 -4.19 -18.14
CA PHE A 163 3.97 -3.66 -16.96
C PHE A 163 3.14 -3.92 -15.69
N VAL A 164 3.83 -4.19 -14.59
CA VAL A 164 3.22 -4.30 -13.27
C VAL A 164 3.87 -3.30 -12.32
N LEU A 165 3.04 -2.49 -11.64
CA LEU A 165 3.47 -1.57 -10.59
C LEU A 165 2.96 -2.09 -9.25
N THR A 166 3.87 -2.39 -8.32
CA THR A 166 3.51 -2.85 -6.98
C THR A 166 3.39 -1.68 -6.01
N ALA A 167 2.20 -1.50 -5.44
CA ALA A 167 1.87 -0.43 -4.49
C ALA A 167 1.21 -1.01 -3.22
N ASN A 168 1.71 -2.16 -2.77
CA ASN A 168 1.12 -2.96 -1.69
C ASN A 168 1.25 -2.35 -0.28
N GLY A 169 2.15 -1.36 -0.11
CA GLY A 169 2.47 -0.77 1.18
C GLY A 169 3.26 -1.72 2.09
N ARG A 170 3.82 -1.19 3.19
CA ARG A 170 4.61 -1.96 4.17
C ARG A 170 3.78 -2.51 5.35
N PHE A 171 2.60 -1.94 5.60
CA PHE A 171 1.86 -2.12 6.87
C PHE A 171 0.61 -3.02 6.77
N ASN A 172 0.59 -3.94 5.81
CA ASN A 172 -0.63 -4.66 5.43
C ASN A 172 -0.84 -6.03 6.14
N PRO A 173 0.19 -6.90 6.31
CA PRO A 173 0.01 -8.15 7.03
C PRO A 173 0.10 -7.93 8.54
N TRP A 174 -1.03 -7.65 9.19
CA TRP A 174 -1.08 -7.65 10.66
C TRP A 174 -0.84 -9.05 11.23
N LYS A 175 -0.21 -9.14 12.39
CA LYS A 175 0.07 -10.41 13.06
C LYS A 175 0.05 -10.21 14.57
N LEU A 176 -0.72 -11.04 15.26
CA LEU A 176 -0.63 -11.11 16.72
C LEU A 176 0.70 -11.74 17.15
N PRO A 177 1.31 -11.27 18.26
CA PRO A 177 2.51 -11.88 18.80
C PRO A 177 2.24 -13.35 19.15
N ASN A 178 3.22 -14.22 18.90
CA ASN A 178 3.14 -15.60 19.33
C ASN A 178 3.55 -15.70 20.81
N TYR A 179 2.57 -15.59 21.71
CA TYR A 179 2.78 -15.62 23.15
C TYR A 179 2.12 -16.86 23.79
N PRO A 180 2.88 -17.68 24.57
CA PRO A 180 2.30 -18.81 25.30
C PRO A 180 1.18 -18.35 26.24
N GLY A 181 0.01 -18.98 26.18
CA GLY A 181 -1.15 -18.60 27.00
C GLY A 181 -1.99 -17.44 26.46
N ILE A 182 -1.70 -16.90 25.26
CA ILE A 182 -2.54 -15.85 24.64
C ILE A 182 -4.01 -16.29 24.46
N LYS A 183 -4.24 -17.60 24.26
CA LYS A 183 -5.58 -18.20 24.15
C LYS A 183 -6.28 -18.41 25.51
N GLU A 184 -5.54 -18.29 26.61
CA GLU A 184 -6.07 -18.44 27.97
C GLU A 184 -6.57 -17.10 28.53
N PHE A 185 -6.19 -15.98 27.89
CA PHE A 185 -6.68 -14.66 28.22
C PHE A 185 -8.17 -14.57 27.89
N LYS A 186 -8.98 -14.31 28.93
CA LYS A 186 -10.45 -14.24 28.83
C LYS A 186 -10.97 -12.85 28.42
N GLY A 187 -10.10 -11.86 28.37
CA GLY A 187 -10.44 -10.50 27.96
C GLY A 187 -10.40 -10.32 26.44
N LEU A 188 -10.67 -9.10 26.01
CA LEU A 188 -10.70 -8.72 24.60
C LEU A 188 -9.28 -8.49 24.05
N ILE A 189 -8.89 -9.25 23.03
CA ILE A 189 -7.64 -9.03 22.29
C ILE A 189 -7.97 -8.34 20.97
N ARG A 190 -7.25 -7.25 20.66
CA ARG A 190 -7.39 -6.51 19.39
C ARG A 190 -6.03 -6.12 18.84
N HIS A 191 -5.90 -6.17 17.52
CA HIS A 191 -4.75 -5.60 16.80
C HIS A 191 -5.13 -4.21 16.30
N THR A 192 -4.24 -3.22 16.40
CA THR A 192 -4.51 -1.83 16.00
C THR A 192 -4.90 -1.67 14.54
N SER A 193 -4.37 -2.56 13.68
CA SER A 193 -4.65 -2.64 12.24
C SER A 193 -5.76 -3.65 11.85
N HIS A 194 -6.57 -4.17 12.78
CA HIS A 194 -7.65 -5.10 12.45
C HIS A 194 -8.89 -5.01 13.37
N GLU A 195 -10.09 -4.94 12.78
CA GLU A 195 -11.36 -4.76 13.49
C GLU A 195 -11.97 -6.03 14.10
N SER A 196 -11.52 -7.25 13.76
CA SER A 196 -12.31 -8.45 14.08
C SER A 196 -12.41 -8.71 15.59
N MET A 197 -13.66 -8.70 16.06
CA MET A 197 -14.07 -9.01 17.42
C MET A 197 -14.19 -10.53 17.63
N GLU A 198 -13.48 -11.09 18.60
CA GLU A 198 -13.95 -12.33 19.26
C GLU A 198 -14.76 -11.91 20.50
N PHE A 199 -16.04 -12.31 20.52
CA PHE A 199 -17.06 -11.77 21.42
C PHE A 199 -17.04 -12.42 22.81
N GLY A 200 -16.98 -11.58 23.86
CA GLY A 200 -17.52 -11.87 25.19
C GLY A 200 -18.90 -11.19 25.36
N PRO A 201 -19.77 -11.65 26.28
CA PRO A 201 -21.21 -11.39 26.25
C PRO A 201 -21.68 -10.00 26.73
N GLU A 202 -20.81 -9.05 27.08
CA GLU A 202 -21.25 -7.76 27.61
C GLU A 202 -20.71 -6.58 26.79
N VAL A 203 -21.65 -5.83 26.23
CA VAL A 203 -21.44 -4.82 25.20
C VAL A 203 -21.42 -3.44 25.85
N HIS A 204 -20.24 -2.98 26.26
CA HIS A 204 -19.91 -1.55 26.38
C HIS A 204 -19.26 -1.11 25.06
N ARG A 205 -19.89 -0.16 24.35
CA ARG A 205 -19.65 0.06 22.92
C ARG A 205 -18.51 1.04 22.62
N LEU A 206 -17.96 1.74 23.60
CA LEU A 206 -16.78 2.57 23.43
C LEU A 206 -15.81 2.32 24.59
N TRP A 207 -14.50 2.40 24.33
CA TRP A 207 -13.47 2.29 25.38
C TRP A 207 -13.55 3.46 26.38
N GLU A 208 -14.24 4.53 26.01
CA GLU A 208 -14.56 5.70 26.85
C GLU A 208 -15.64 5.41 27.91
N ASP A 209 -16.33 4.26 27.82
CA ASP A 209 -17.40 3.87 28.75
C ASP A 209 -16.89 3.09 29.99
N TRP A 210 -15.57 2.98 30.17
CA TRP A 210 -14.96 2.22 31.27
C TRP A 210 -14.44 3.17 32.36
N GLU A 211 -14.91 2.98 33.61
CA GLU A 211 -14.21 3.51 34.78
C GLU A 211 -13.04 2.56 35.11
N TYR A 212 -11.81 3.10 35.08
CA TYR A 212 -10.59 2.33 35.36
C TYR A 212 -10.12 2.61 36.79
N GLU A 213 -9.83 1.54 37.52
CA GLU A 213 -9.10 1.62 38.78
C GLU A 213 -7.66 1.15 38.56
N TYR A 214 -6.68 1.98 38.93
CA TYR A 214 -5.26 1.69 38.71
C TYR A 214 -4.79 0.60 39.68
N LEU A 215 -4.31 -0.53 39.15
CA LEU A 215 -3.72 -1.60 39.96
C LEU A 215 -2.23 -1.38 40.27
N SER A 216 -1.61 -0.31 39.75
CA SER A 216 -0.21 0.02 40.01
C SER A 216 -0.05 1.45 40.51
N ASP A 217 0.79 1.65 41.53
CA ASP A 217 1.09 2.95 42.14
C ASP A 217 1.78 3.96 41.19
N THR A 218 2.20 3.52 40.00
CA THR A 218 2.95 4.35 39.04
C THR A 218 2.11 5.36 38.27
N GLY A 219 0.78 5.17 38.21
CA GLY A 219 -0.13 6.08 37.49
C GLY A 219 0.13 6.20 35.97
N ASN A 220 0.96 5.34 35.38
CA ASN A 220 1.33 5.46 33.97
C ASN A 220 0.25 4.89 33.04
N ARG A 221 -0.43 5.80 32.33
CA ARG A 221 -1.52 5.54 31.38
C ARG A 221 -1.12 4.85 30.06
N LEU A 222 0.14 4.45 29.88
CA LEU A 222 0.64 3.90 28.60
C LEU A 222 1.40 2.57 28.75
N LEU A 223 1.61 2.07 29.97
CA LEU A 223 2.48 0.92 30.26
C LEU A 223 2.04 -0.38 29.56
N TRP A 224 0.75 -0.51 29.26
CA TRP A 224 0.14 -1.69 28.64
C TRP A 224 -0.14 -1.51 27.15
N TYR A 225 -0.04 -0.28 26.62
CA TYR A 225 -0.33 0.04 25.22
C TYR A 225 0.90 -0.04 24.32
N PHE A 226 2.07 0.20 24.91
CA PHE A 226 3.35 0.04 24.24
C PHE A 226 4.08 -1.10 24.93
N GLY A 227 4.30 -2.21 24.21
CA GLY A 227 5.63 -2.82 24.33
C GLY A 227 6.64 -1.68 24.20
N ASN A 228 7.61 -1.59 25.11
CA ASN A 228 8.49 -0.44 25.35
C ASN A 228 9.34 0.04 24.16
N GLY A 229 9.01 -0.29 22.92
CA GLY A 229 9.83 0.00 21.76
C GLY A 229 11.07 -0.89 21.66
N CYS A 230 11.37 -1.76 22.65
CA CYS A 230 12.49 -2.70 22.53
C CYS A 230 12.20 -3.71 21.42
N THR A 231 12.76 -3.47 20.26
CA THR A 231 13.19 -4.56 19.39
C THR A 231 14.21 -5.43 20.12
N LYS A 232 14.30 -6.73 19.78
CA LYS A 232 15.31 -7.68 20.34
C LYS A 232 16.75 -7.13 20.40
N MET A 233 17.06 -6.16 19.53
CA MET A 233 18.33 -5.44 19.47
C MET A 233 18.65 -4.61 20.72
N GLU A 234 17.65 -4.09 21.44
CA GLU A 234 17.87 -3.30 22.67
C GLU A 234 18.13 -4.18 23.92
N LEU A 235 17.96 -5.50 23.81
CA LEU A 235 18.26 -6.45 24.89
C LEU A 235 19.72 -6.92 24.90
N ASP A 236 20.47 -6.66 23.84
CA ASP A 236 21.89 -6.99 23.73
C ASP A 236 22.74 -5.74 24.03
N PRO A 237 23.45 -5.69 25.17
CA PRO A 237 24.27 -4.53 25.55
C PRO A 237 25.38 -4.19 24.56
N ASN A 238 25.74 -5.12 23.67
CA ASN A 238 26.81 -4.95 22.69
C ASN A 238 26.29 -4.52 21.30
N HIS A 239 24.97 -4.35 21.14
CA HIS A 239 24.37 -4.05 19.86
C HIS A 239 24.27 -2.53 19.64
N ASP A 240 24.75 -2.06 18.48
CA ASP A 240 24.69 -0.64 18.14
C ASP A 240 23.28 -0.23 17.69
N ILE A 241 22.52 0.32 18.64
CA ILE A 241 21.18 0.89 18.45
C ILE A 241 21.19 2.23 17.70
N THR A 242 22.37 2.76 17.39
CA THR A 242 22.59 4.06 16.75
C THR A 242 23.40 3.97 15.46
N SER A 243 23.37 2.83 14.78
CA SER A 243 24.12 2.63 13.52
C SER A 243 23.81 3.63 12.40
N TYR A 244 22.66 4.31 12.48
CA TYR A 244 22.25 5.39 11.58
C TYR A 244 22.83 6.77 11.98
N LEU A 245 23.38 6.92 13.20
CA LEU A 245 24.05 8.13 13.66
C LEU A 245 25.53 8.07 13.26
N VAL A 246 25.87 8.82 12.21
CA VAL A 246 27.24 8.95 11.75
C VAL A 246 27.86 10.19 12.39
N ASN A 247 29.12 10.08 12.84
CA ASN A 247 29.84 11.23 13.39
C ASN A 247 29.86 12.39 12.36
N PRO A 248 29.46 13.62 12.73
CA PRO A 248 29.41 14.77 11.81
C PRO A 248 30.69 15.01 11.03
N ALA A 249 31.85 14.70 11.62
CA ALA A 249 33.16 14.86 10.99
C ALA A 249 33.45 13.83 9.87
N SER A 250 32.65 12.77 9.78
CA SER A 250 32.76 11.70 8.78
C SER A 250 31.69 11.75 7.70
N ILE A 251 30.83 12.78 7.70
CA ILE A 251 29.76 12.94 6.71
C ILE A 251 30.36 13.50 5.43
N ASP A 252 30.49 12.66 4.41
CA ASP A 252 30.73 13.09 3.04
C ASP A 252 29.43 13.64 2.46
N LEU A 253 29.36 14.97 2.29
CA LEU A 253 28.18 15.68 1.75
C LEU A 253 27.77 15.16 0.37
N LYS A 254 28.71 14.63 -0.43
CA LYS A 254 28.40 14.03 -1.72
C LYS A 254 27.57 12.74 -1.58
N ARG A 255 27.86 11.97 -0.53
CA ARG A 255 27.21 10.68 -0.23
C ARG A 255 25.82 10.85 0.41
N LEU A 256 25.59 11.96 1.13
CA LEU A 256 24.30 12.28 1.74
C LEU A 256 23.18 12.46 0.69
N HIS A 257 23.50 13.07 -0.45
CA HIS A 257 22.53 13.33 -1.52
C HIS A 257 22.36 12.14 -2.49
N GLU A 258 23.38 11.30 -2.64
CA GLU A 258 23.39 10.19 -3.61
C GLU A 258 23.21 8.80 -2.97
N GLY A 259 23.16 8.66 -1.63
CA GLY A 259 23.17 7.36 -0.94
C GLY A 259 21.88 6.96 -0.20
N TRP A 260 20.77 7.66 -0.43
CA TRP A 260 19.53 7.56 0.36
C TRP A 260 18.86 6.17 0.41
N TRP A 261 19.27 5.23 -0.43
CA TRP A 261 18.81 3.83 -0.41
C TRP A 261 19.66 2.88 0.46
N SER A 262 20.75 3.37 1.05
CA SER A 262 21.68 2.57 1.86
C SER A 262 21.47 2.68 3.38
N ILE A 263 20.43 3.43 3.80
CA ILE A 263 19.98 3.48 5.19
C ILE A 263 18.90 2.38 5.33
N PRO A 264 19.06 1.44 6.29
CA PRO A 264 18.14 0.31 6.46
C PRO A 264 16.69 0.74 6.78
#